data_AF-A0A933H786-F1
#
_entry.id   AF-A0A933H786-F1
#
_cell.length_a   1.000
_cell.length_b   1.000
_cell.length_c   1.000
_cell.angle_alpha   90.00
_cell.angle_beta   90.00
_cell.angle_gamma   90.00
#
_symmetry.space_group_name_H-M   'P 1'
#
loop_
_entity.id
_entity.type
_entity.pdbx_description
1 polymer ?
#
loop_
_entity_poly.entity_id
_entity_poly.type
_entity_poly.pdbx_seq_one_letter_code
_entity_poly.pdbx_strand_id
1 'polypeptide(L)'
;MFRRLTAFSLALTFILVACGADPTPLPTVSAPPVVKITPGVPPTATQPLAPAATAAPTSTPAVVMGPDSYPAGINPLTGLSITPALQARVPVAIKVANYPRVARPQSGLSLADLVFEHYTEGGTTRFTAVF
;
A
#
# COMPACT_ATOMS: atom_id res chain seq x y z
N MET A 1 49.12 -41.82 -8.76
CA MET A 1 48.49 -40.49 -8.60
C MET A 1 47.00 -40.48 -8.93
N PHE A 2 46.52 -41.19 -9.96
CA PHE A 2 45.11 -41.19 -10.39
C PHE A 2 44.06 -41.65 -9.35
N ARG A 3 44.37 -42.63 -8.50
CA ARG A 3 43.45 -43.13 -7.46
C ARG A 3 43.12 -42.12 -6.34
N ARG A 4 43.99 -41.14 -6.10
CA ARG A 4 43.77 -40.09 -5.09
C ARG A 4 42.91 -38.94 -5.63
N LEU A 5 42.94 -38.73 -6.96
CA LEU A 5 42.17 -37.70 -7.64
C LEU A 5 40.70 -38.09 -7.80
N THR A 6 40.42 -39.38 -8.06
CA THR A 6 39.06 -39.93 -8.13
C THR A 6 38.34 -39.90 -6.77
N ALA A 7 39.06 -40.12 -5.67
CA ALA A 7 38.49 -40.03 -4.32
C ALA A 7 38.11 -38.58 -3.94
N PHE A 8 38.92 -37.60 -4.35
CA PHE A 8 38.61 -36.18 -4.12
C PHE A 8 37.43 -35.69 -4.95
N SER A 9 37.28 -36.14 -6.20
CA SER A 9 36.11 -35.81 -7.02
C SER A 9 34.81 -36.41 -6.49
N LEU A 10 34.84 -37.65 -5.98
CA LEU A 10 33.63 -38.30 -5.44
C LEU A 10 33.19 -37.71 -4.10
N ALA A 11 34.14 -37.25 -3.27
CA ALA A 11 33.85 -36.55 -2.02
C ALA A 11 33.28 -35.14 -2.26
N LEU A 12 33.75 -34.42 -3.29
CA LEU A 12 33.27 -33.08 -3.62
C LEU A 12 31.84 -33.09 -4.17
N THR A 13 31.44 -34.14 -4.90
CA THR A 13 30.06 -34.33 -5.37
C THR A 13 29.07 -34.64 -4.24
N PHE A 14 29.51 -35.26 -3.14
CA PHE A 14 28.64 -35.54 -1.98
C PHE A 14 28.35 -34.29 -1.13
N ILE A 15 29.24 -33.29 -1.15
CA ILE A 15 29.08 -32.06 -0.35
C ILE A 15 28.09 -31.07 -0.99
N LEU A 16 27.86 -31.15 -2.30
CA LEU A 16 26.97 -30.23 -3.03
C LEU A 16 25.47 -30.61 -3.02
N VAL A 17 25.08 -31.74 -2.43
CA VAL A 17 23.69 -32.25 -2.41
C VAL A 17 23.03 -32.16 -1.01
N ALA A 18 23.67 -31.50 -0.04
CA ALA A 18 23.08 -31.26 1.28
C ALA A 18 22.27 -29.94 1.30
N CYS A 19 21.13 -29.91 0.62
CA CYS A 19 20.12 -28.87 0.83
C CYS A 19 18.88 -29.52 1.46
N GLY A 20 18.87 -29.59 2.79
CA GLY A 20 17.68 -29.96 3.56
C GLY A 20 16.77 -28.75 3.68
N ALA A 21 15.58 -28.82 3.10
CA ALA A 21 14.50 -27.88 3.39
C ALA A 21 13.72 -28.41 4.60
N ASP A 22 13.80 -27.71 5.73
CA ASP A 22 12.94 -27.98 6.88
C ASP A 22 11.48 -27.62 6.54
N PRO A 23 10.50 -28.50 6.80
CA PRO A 23 9.09 -28.14 6.65
C PRO A 23 8.67 -27.20 7.78
N THR A 24 8.47 -25.92 7.45
CA THR A 24 7.85 -24.93 8.33
C THR A 24 6.44 -25.39 8.73
N PRO A 25 6.11 -25.52 10.03
CA PRO A 25 4.76 -25.89 10.44
C PRO A 25 3.77 -24.76 10.11
N LEU A 26 2.63 -25.13 9.52
CA LEU A 26 1.50 -24.22 9.28
C LEU A 26 0.97 -23.65 10.60
N PRO A 27 0.53 -22.37 10.64
CA PRO A 27 -0.17 -21.85 11.79
C PRO A 27 -1.55 -22.50 11.94
N THR A 28 -1.81 -23.07 13.12
CA THR A 28 -3.14 -23.53 13.54
C THR A 28 -4.07 -22.33 13.72
N VAL A 29 -5.12 -22.26 12.91
CA VAL A 29 -6.19 -21.28 13.11
C VAL A 29 -7.07 -21.75 14.27
N SER A 30 -7.01 -21.03 15.39
CA SER A 30 -7.90 -21.20 16.54
C SER A 30 -9.26 -20.56 16.25
N ALA A 31 -10.35 -21.32 16.41
CA ALA A 31 -11.71 -20.82 16.22
C ALA A 31 -12.09 -19.80 17.30
N PRO A 32 -12.88 -18.75 16.99
CA PRO A 32 -13.34 -17.79 17.97
C PRO A 32 -14.39 -18.40 18.93
N PRO A 33 -14.45 -17.95 20.20
CA PRO A 33 -15.41 -18.45 21.17
C PRO A 33 -16.84 -17.99 20.83
N VAL A 34 -17.78 -18.92 20.97
CA VAL A 34 -19.22 -18.67 20.84
C VAL A 34 -19.71 -17.85 22.04
N VAL A 35 -20.25 -16.66 21.77
CA VAL A 35 -20.89 -15.80 22.78
C VAL A 35 -22.27 -16.38 23.12
N LYS A 36 -22.47 -16.77 24.39
CA LYS A 36 -23.80 -17.08 24.94
C LYS A 36 -24.52 -15.78 25.27
N ILE A 37 -25.70 -15.59 24.71
CA ILE A 37 -26.58 -14.45 24.97
C ILE A 37 -27.47 -14.79 26.19
N THR A 38 -27.37 -13.99 27.25
CA THR A 38 -28.25 -14.06 28.42
C THR A 38 -29.52 -13.24 28.15
N PRO A 39 -30.75 -13.73 28.44
CA PRO A 39 -31.97 -12.94 28.31
C PRO A 39 -31.98 -11.71 29.24
N GLY A 40 -32.29 -10.55 28.66
CA GLY A 40 -32.18 -9.23 29.25
C GLY A 40 -33.31 -8.81 30.19
N VAL A 41 -33.02 -7.73 30.92
CA VAL A 41 -33.88 -6.97 31.84
C VAL A 41 -35.08 -6.37 31.08
N PRO A 42 -36.30 -6.36 31.66
CA PRO A 42 -37.46 -5.73 31.03
C PRO A 42 -37.28 -4.20 30.90
N PRO A 43 -37.72 -3.58 29.78
CA PRO A 43 -37.52 -2.16 29.55
C PRO A 43 -38.49 -1.31 30.41
N THR A 44 -37.92 -0.34 31.13
CA THR A 44 -38.66 0.79 31.72
C THR A 44 -39.27 1.63 30.60
N ALA A 45 -40.58 1.90 30.67
CA ALA A 45 -41.27 2.75 29.71
C ALA A 45 -40.73 4.19 29.77
N THR A 46 -39.99 4.59 28.73
CA THR A 46 -39.57 5.97 28.50
C THR A 46 -40.72 6.74 27.85
N GLN A 47 -41.14 7.86 28.47
CA GLN A 47 -42.12 8.76 27.86
C GLN A 47 -41.57 9.38 26.56
N PRO A 48 -42.37 9.55 25.50
CA PRO A 48 -41.90 10.17 24.26
C PRO A 48 -41.54 11.65 24.50
N LEU A 49 -40.28 12.02 24.31
CA LEU A 49 -39.91 13.43 24.18
C LEU A 49 -40.53 13.98 22.89
N ALA A 50 -41.11 15.17 22.97
CA ALA A 50 -41.61 15.90 21.80
C ALA A 50 -40.49 16.09 20.77
N PRO A 51 -40.76 15.99 19.45
CA PRO A 51 -39.73 16.14 18.43
C PRO A 51 -39.12 17.54 18.48
N ALA A 52 -37.85 17.64 18.87
CA ALA A 52 -37.08 18.86 18.67
C ALA A 52 -36.92 19.09 17.17
N ALA A 53 -37.33 20.26 16.68
CA ALA A 53 -37.17 20.63 15.28
C ALA A 53 -35.68 20.55 14.90
N THR A 54 -35.33 19.59 14.04
CA THR A 54 -33.99 19.49 13.47
C THR A 54 -33.79 20.67 12.52
N ALA A 55 -32.78 21.49 12.78
CA ALA A 55 -32.40 22.55 11.85
C ALA A 55 -32.09 21.93 10.48
N ALA A 56 -32.68 22.48 9.41
CA ALA A 56 -32.41 22.04 8.05
C ALA A 56 -30.90 22.20 7.76
N PRO A 57 -30.28 21.27 7.02
CA PRO A 57 -28.87 21.40 6.67
C PRO A 57 -28.69 22.67 5.83
N THR A 58 -27.91 23.62 6.35
CA THR A 58 -27.43 24.76 5.58
C THR A 58 -26.56 24.21 4.45
N SER A 59 -26.94 24.48 3.20
CA SER A 59 -26.15 24.07 2.04
C SER A 59 -24.82 24.83 2.03
N THR A 60 -23.76 24.21 2.54
CA THR A 60 -22.39 24.71 2.33
C THR A 60 -22.10 24.65 0.83
N PRO A 61 -21.73 25.76 0.16
CA PRO A 61 -21.36 25.71 -1.24
C PRO A 61 -20.19 24.73 -1.39
N ALA A 62 -20.38 23.70 -2.20
CA ALA A 62 -19.31 22.80 -2.57
C ALA A 62 -18.26 23.61 -3.34
N VAL A 63 -17.05 23.69 -2.80
CA VAL A 63 -15.92 24.26 -3.53
C VAL A 63 -15.66 23.35 -4.72
N VAL A 64 -16.00 23.82 -5.91
CA VAL A 64 -15.74 23.10 -7.16
C VAL A 64 -14.23 23.00 -7.33
N MET A 65 -13.70 21.78 -7.24
CA MET A 65 -12.26 21.50 -7.36
C MET A 65 -12.03 20.69 -8.64
N GLY A 66 -11.24 21.25 -9.57
CA GLY A 66 -10.76 20.61 -10.80
C GLY A 66 -11.56 20.93 -12.06
N PRO A 67 -11.14 20.37 -13.21
CA PRO A 67 -9.81 20.62 -13.76
C PRO A 67 -9.60 22.10 -14.14
N ASP A 68 -10.67 22.88 -14.24
CA ASP A 68 -10.64 24.26 -14.73
C ASP A 68 -10.16 25.26 -13.68
N SER A 69 -10.40 24.97 -12.40
CA SER A 69 -9.90 25.80 -11.30
C SER A 69 -9.63 25.00 -10.03
N TYR A 70 -8.63 25.45 -9.28
CA TYR A 70 -8.28 24.95 -7.97
C TYR A 70 -8.20 26.13 -6.99
N PRO A 71 -8.67 25.98 -5.74
CA PRO A 71 -8.50 27.02 -4.73
C PRO A 71 -7.02 27.35 -4.50
N ALA A 72 -6.73 28.61 -4.17
CA ALA A 72 -5.37 29.03 -3.83
C ALA A 72 -4.84 28.22 -2.63
N GLY A 73 -3.55 27.85 -2.68
CA GLY A 73 -2.90 27.07 -1.63
C GLY A 73 -3.26 25.58 -1.62
N ILE A 74 -3.98 25.07 -2.62
CA ILE A 74 -4.28 23.63 -2.77
C ILE A 74 -3.47 23.04 -3.93
N ASN A 75 -2.80 21.90 -3.70
CA ASN A 75 -2.12 21.16 -4.75
C ASN A 75 -3.16 20.53 -5.71
N PRO A 76 -3.10 20.83 -7.02
CA PRO A 76 -4.08 20.29 -7.98
C PRO A 76 -3.98 18.78 -8.17
N LEU A 77 -2.83 18.16 -7.85
CA LEU A 77 -2.58 16.73 -8.02
C LEU A 77 -3.08 15.89 -6.84
N THR A 78 -3.03 16.44 -5.62
CA THR A 78 -3.32 15.69 -4.37
C THR A 78 -4.52 16.24 -3.59
N GLY A 79 -4.96 17.46 -3.87
CA GLY A 79 -6.01 18.15 -3.11
C GLY A 79 -5.58 18.61 -1.72
N LEU A 80 -4.30 18.50 -1.37
CA LEU A 80 -3.76 18.88 -0.07
C LEU A 80 -3.31 20.35 -0.03
N SER A 81 -3.35 20.96 1.16
CA SER A 81 -2.84 22.32 1.37
C SER A 81 -1.31 22.37 1.23
N ILE A 82 -0.81 23.37 0.50
CA ILE A 82 0.61 23.56 0.21
C ILE A 82 1.05 25.02 0.46
N THR A 83 2.35 25.21 0.62
CA THR A 83 2.93 26.55 0.72
C THR A 83 2.92 27.25 -0.64
N PRO A 84 2.91 28.60 -0.68
CA PRO A 84 3.00 29.34 -1.94
C PRO A 84 4.23 28.99 -2.79
N ALA A 85 5.34 28.64 -2.13
CA ALA A 85 6.57 28.22 -2.80
C ALA A 85 6.41 26.88 -3.55
N LEU A 86 5.68 25.92 -2.97
CA LEU A 86 5.37 24.65 -3.65
C LEU A 86 4.32 24.84 -4.75
N GLN A 87 3.37 25.77 -4.58
CA GLN A 87 2.36 26.05 -5.60
C GLN A 87 2.96 26.60 -6.90
N ALA A 88 4.08 27.33 -6.82
CA ALA A 88 4.80 27.85 -7.97
C ALA A 88 5.71 26.81 -8.65
N ARG A 89 5.86 25.60 -8.09
CA ARG A 89 6.74 24.56 -8.63
C ARG A 89 6.08 23.81 -9.78
N VAL A 90 6.78 23.68 -10.89
CA VAL A 90 6.33 22.86 -12.03
C VAL A 90 6.49 21.39 -11.67
N PRO A 91 5.42 20.56 -11.81
CA PRO A 91 5.52 19.14 -11.56
C PRO A 91 6.49 18.45 -12.53
N VAL A 92 7.26 17.49 -12.04
CA VAL A 92 8.20 16.71 -12.85
C VAL A 92 7.83 15.23 -12.87
N ALA A 93 7.69 14.69 -14.07
CA ALA A 93 7.41 13.26 -14.27
C ALA A 93 8.72 12.51 -14.56
N ILE A 94 9.12 11.63 -13.64
CA ILE A 94 10.36 10.86 -13.73
C ILE A 94 10.03 9.39 -13.99
N LYS A 95 10.63 8.82 -15.04
CA LYS A 95 10.56 7.37 -15.30
C LYS A 95 11.59 6.63 -14.46
N VAL A 96 11.14 5.71 -13.61
CA VAL A 96 11.97 4.92 -12.71
C VAL A 96 11.91 3.44 -13.12
N ALA A 97 13.06 2.79 -13.23
CA ALA A 97 13.13 1.37 -13.54
C ALA A 97 12.53 0.52 -12.40
N ASN A 98 11.72 -0.49 -12.76
CA ASN A 98 11.22 -1.50 -11.82
C ASN A 98 11.82 -2.89 -12.08
N TYR A 99 12.40 -3.09 -13.28
CA TYR A 99 13.10 -4.31 -13.70
C TYR A 99 14.55 -3.97 -14.11
N PRO A 100 15.54 -4.86 -13.90
CA PRO A 100 15.46 -6.18 -13.24
C PRO A 100 15.24 -6.08 -11.71
N ARG A 101 15.02 -7.22 -11.03
CA ARG A 101 14.78 -7.27 -9.57
C ARG A 101 15.89 -6.56 -8.77
N VAL A 102 17.12 -6.56 -9.28
CA VAL A 102 18.28 -5.89 -8.66
C VAL A 102 18.22 -4.35 -8.71
N ALA A 103 17.34 -3.76 -9.52
CA ALA A 103 17.11 -2.30 -9.55
C ALA A 103 16.31 -1.79 -8.34
N ARG A 104 15.88 -2.70 -7.44
CA ARG A 104 15.14 -2.38 -6.21
C ARG A 104 16.06 -2.50 -4.99
N PRO A 105 15.83 -1.69 -3.93
CA PRO A 105 14.72 -0.73 -3.78
C PRO A 105 14.94 0.59 -4.54
N GLN A 106 13.85 1.27 -4.89
CA GLN A 106 13.91 2.63 -5.45
C GLN A 106 14.03 3.68 -4.35
N SER A 107 14.66 4.82 -4.67
CA SER A 107 14.73 5.99 -3.80
C SER A 107 13.72 7.05 -4.21
N GLY A 108 13.11 7.71 -3.24
CA GLY A 108 12.26 8.89 -3.47
C GLY A 108 10.82 8.61 -3.91
N LEU A 109 10.44 7.37 -4.24
CA LEU A 109 9.03 7.08 -4.62
C LEU A 109 8.01 7.45 -3.54
N SER A 110 8.39 7.43 -2.26
CA SER A 110 7.53 7.86 -1.14
C SER A 110 7.31 9.37 -1.07
N LEU A 111 8.04 10.16 -1.85
CA LEU A 111 7.93 11.61 -1.91
C LEU A 111 7.13 12.07 -3.14
N ALA A 112 6.69 11.15 -4.00
CA ALA A 112 5.92 11.47 -5.19
C ALA A 112 4.45 11.70 -4.82
N ASP A 113 3.82 12.69 -5.46
CA ASP A 113 2.39 12.95 -5.36
C ASP A 113 1.58 11.84 -6.05
N LEU A 114 2.05 11.40 -7.23
CA LEU A 114 1.41 10.35 -8.04
C LEU A 114 2.46 9.36 -8.55
N VAL A 115 2.12 8.07 -8.54
CA VAL A 115 2.96 7.00 -9.10
C VAL A 115 2.12 6.11 -10.01
N PHE A 116 2.52 6.01 -11.26
CA PHE A 116 1.90 5.13 -12.26
C PHE A 116 2.84 4.01 -12.63
N GLU A 117 2.39 2.76 -12.53
CA GLU A 117 3.09 1.63 -13.14
C GLU A 117 2.53 1.39 -14.54
N HIS A 118 3.41 1.26 -15.52
CA HIS A 118 3.03 0.93 -16.89
C HIS A 118 4.00 -0.05 -17.51
N TYR A 119 3.51 -0.83 -18.47
CA TYR A 119 4.35 -1.69 -19.28
C TYR A 119 5.35 -0.85 -20.09
N THR A 120 6.57 -1.36 -20.18
CA THR A 120 7.57 -0.94 -21.15
C THR A 120 7.85 -2.09 -22.10
N GLU A 121 8.95 -2.03 -22.85
CA GLU A 121 9.30 -3.08 -23.79
C GLU A 121 9.63 -4.41 -23.09
N GLY A 122 9.49 -5.51 -23.82
CA GLY A 122 9.83 -6.85 -23.34
C GLY A 122 8.96 -7.39 -22.20
N GLY A 123 7.74 -6.86 -22.02
CA GLY A 123 6.82 -7.31 -20.97
C GLY A 123 7.25 -6.92 -19.55
N THR A 124 8.18 -5.97 -19.42
CA THR A 124 8.63 -5.43 -18.13
C THR A 124 7.89 -4.14 -17.78
N THR A 125 8.05 -3.63 -16.55
CA THR A 125 7.38 -2.40 -16.10
C THR A 125 8.36 -1.30 -15.68
N ARG A 126 7.89 -0.06 -15.75
CA ARG A 126 8.54 1.13 -15.19
C ARG A 126 7.50 1.97 -14.44
N PHE A 127 7.95 2.69 -13.43
CA PHE A 127 7.13 3.70 -12.78
C PHE A 127 7.28 5.04 -13.49
N THR A 128 6.21 5.82 -13.57
CA THR A 128 6.25 7.27 -13.78
C THR A 128 5.85 7.91 -12.46
N ALA A 129 6.79 8.54 -11.77
CA ALA A 129 6.54 9.26 -10.53
C ALA A 129 6.46 10.76 -10.80
N VAL A 130 5.39 11.40 -10.34
CA VAL A 130 5.17 12.85 -10.44
C VAL A 130 5.46 13.49 -9.10
N PHE A 131 6.34 14.49 -9.09
CA PHE A 131 6.76 15.25 -7.93
C PHE A 131 6.50 16.73 -8.08
#